data_AF-A0A972MKR2-F1
#
_entry.id   AF-A0A972MKR2-F1
#
_cell.length_a   1.000
_cell.length_b   1.000
_cell.length_c   1.000
_cell.angle_alpha   90.00
_cell.angle_beta   90.00
_cell.angle_gamma   90.00
#
_symmetry.space_group_name_H-M   'P 1'
#
loop_
_entity.id
_entity.type
_entity.pdbx_description
1 polymer ?
#
loop_
_entity_poly.entity_id
_entity_poly.type
_entity_poly.pdbx_seq_one_letter_code
_entity_poly.pdbx_strand_id
1 'polypeptide(L)'
;FASGPTNYYGDSNQNLKIFILDLDTGELVRIVDKFKNFDSFFDEGSCIKNAFGGRLFTEGLDIDKNGITDYIALGYSKKSKNSWKGGLLFADVRALDPDNWEFIHYLSDINPITAKIEFMKCFGSWYMYFGTGRWFYKTDESFIKENNALYGIKLDCSHYGCLLDTDTIENSEYICQGETLKKSWKVLLEKNPEGYFPERVITDPSITNRNTIIFVSTEPTENICEFGGRTRVWALNCATGEALAEECPQYPIKRINGKVLIQLSGGDVREIYLKDLSYRNIDEGFSRYSNWMKGIPPSRRAKFFLDENKLKTGEFLLWFER
;
A
#
# COMPACT_ATOMS: atom_id res chain seq x y z
N PHE A 1 -8.09 9.98 -12.78
CA PHE A 1 -6.67 10.00 -12.34
C PHE A 1 -6.41 11.19 -11.41
N ALA A 2 -5.26 11.28 -10.72
CA ALA A 2 -4.94 12.40 -9.82
C ALA A 2 -3.85 13.32 -10.39
N SER A 3 -3.75 14.56 -9.90
CA SER A 3 -2.65 15.46 -10.26
C SER A 3 -1.32 14.85 -9.84
N GLY A 4 -0.33 14.92 -10.73
CA GLY A 4 1.03 14.44 -10.50
C GLY A 4 1.94 15.51 -9.88
N PRO A 5 3.20 15.16 -9.59
CA PRO A 5 4.21 16.14 -9.20
C PRO A 5 4.43 17.17 -10.33
N THR A 6 4.89 18.36 -9.96
CA THR A 6 5.13 19.48 -10.88
C THR A 6 6.57 19.52 -11.40
N ASN A 7 7.43 18.61 -10.93
CA ASN A 7 8.78 18.41 -11.43
C ASN A 7 9.24 16.94 -11.27
N TYR A 8 10.41 16.63 -11.83
CA TYR A 8 11.03 15.29 -11.75
C TYR A 8 11.54 14.90 -10.35
N TYR A 9 11.66 15.85 -9.42
CA TYR A 9 12.05 15.58 -8.03
C TYR A 9 10.85 15.16 -7.16
N GLY A 10 9.66 15.03 -7.75
CA GLY A 10 8.46 14.75 -6.99
C GLY A 10 8.03 15.93 -6.12
N ASP A 11 8.37 17.17 -6.45
CA ASP A 11 7.76 18.35 -5.80
C ASP A 11 6.37 18.65 -6.35
N SER A 12 5.58 19.39 -5.58
CA SER A 12 4.32 19.97 -6.05
C SER A 12 4.16 21.38 -5.51
N ASN A 13 3.89 22.33 -6.40
CA ASN A 13 3.44 23.69 -6.09
C ASN A 13 1.95 23.89 -6.45
N GLN A 14 1.21 22.81 -6.69
CA GLN A 14 -0.21 22.82 -7.01
C GLN A 14 -1.05 22.19 -5.90
N ASN A 15 -2.36 22.42 -5.93
CA ASN A 15 -3.31 21.67 -5.10
C ASN A 15 -3.49 20.27 -5.67
N LEU A 16 -3.75 19.31 -4.79
CA LEU A 16 -4.23 17.99 -5.20
C LEU A 16 -5.54 18.13 -5.97
N LYS A 17 -5.63 17.47 -7.11
CA LYS A 17 -6.84 17.38 -7.93
C LYS A 17 -7.09 15.93 -8.31
N ILE A 18 -8.36 15.55 -8.40
CA ILE A 18 -8.80 14.29 -8.99
C ILE A 18 -9.62 14.62 -10.23
N PHE A 19 -9.29 13.97 -11.33
CA PHE A 19 -9.92 14.15 -12.63
C PHE A 19 -10.74 12.90 -12.94
N ILE A 20 -12.02 13.10 -13.21
CA ILE A 20 -12.98 12.07 -13.60
C ILE A 20 -13.31 12.32 -15.06
N LEU A 21 -13.13 11.29 -15.89
CA LEU A 21 -13.33 11.37 -17.33
C LEU A 21 -14.30 10.28 -17.76
N ASP A 22 -15.07 10.60 -18.78
CA ASP A 22 -15.80 9.62 -19.56
C ASP A 22 -14.79 8.86 -20.44
N LEU A 23 -14.84 7.52 -20.41
CA LEU A 23 -13.89 6.70 -21.15
C LEU A 23 -14.27 6.49 -22.62
N ASP A 24 -15.54 6.68 -22.98
CA ASP A 24 -16.02 6.54 -24.36
C ASP A 24 -15.72 7.82 -25.16
N THR A 25 -16.00 8.98 -24.57
CA THR A 25 -15.81 10.29 -25.21
C THR A 25 -14.45 10.92 -24.90
N GLY A 26 -13.83 10.56 -23.78
CA GLY A 26 -12.63 11.22 -23.27
C GLY A 26 -12.91 12.58 -22.61
N GLU A 27 -14.18 12.97 -22.44
CA GLU A 27 -14.55 14.25 -21.85
C GLU A 27 -14.26 14.28 -20.35
N LEU A 28 -13.78 15.43 -19.87
CA LEU A 28 -13.59 15.68 -18.45
C LEU A 28 -14.96 15.96 -17.81
N VAL A 29 -15.46 15.00 -17.04
CA VAL A 29 -16.76 15.08 -16.36
C VAL A 29 -16.66 15.95 -15.12
N ARG A 30 -15.61 15.76 -14.29
CA ARG A 30 -15.48 16.47 -13.02
C ARG A 30 -14.02 16.63 -12.60
N ILE A 31 -13.73 17.77 -11.97
CA ILE A 31 -12.51 17.99 -11.19
C ILE A 31 -12.90 18.09 -9.72
N VAL A 32 -12.30 17.24 -8.89
CA VAL A 32 -12.41 17.32 -7.43
C VAL A 32 -11.15 17.95 -6.88
N ASP A 33 -11.28 19.08 -6.19
CA ASP A 33 -10.17 19.82 -5.56
C ASP A 33 -10.44 20.19 -4.10
N LYS A 34 -11.59 19.77 -3.55
CA LYS A 34 -11.96 19.86 -2.14
C LYS A 34 -12.30 18.47 -1.62
N PHE A 35 -11.83 18.18 -0.42
CA PHE A 35 -11.97 16.88 0.24
C PHE A 35 -12.59 17.07 1.61
N LYS A 36 -13.63 16.30 1.92
CA LYS A 36 -14.33 16.34 3.21
C LYS A 36 -13.51 15.64 4.28
N ASN A 37 -13.56 16.12 5.51
CA ASN A 37 -13.06 15.38 6.67
C ASN A 37 -14.14 14.43 7.17
N PHE A 38 -13.74 13.22 7.55
CA PHE A 38 -14.66 12.18 8.02
C PHE A 38 -15.52 12.64 9.22
N ASP A 39 -14.94 13.38 10.17
CA ASP A 39 -15.60 13.75 11.42
C ASP A 39 -16.54 14.97 11.33
N SER A 40 -16.76 15.54 10.14
CA SER A 40 -17.48 16.82 10.01
C SER A 40 -18.67 16.73 9.07
N PHE A 41 -19.86 16.63 9.68
CA PHE A 41 -21.16 16.48 9.01
C PHE A 41 -21.56 17.67 8.11
N PHE A 42 -20.96 18.85 8.34
CA PHE A 42 -21.20 20.08 7.57
C PHE A 42 -19.94 20.55 6.82
N ASP A 43 -18.99 19.65 6.55
CA ASP A 43 -17.76 19.99 5.84
C ASP A 43 -18.02 20.24 4.35
N GLU A 44 -17.80 21.47 3.90
CA GLU A 44 -17.75 21.82 2.48
C GLU A 44 -16.46 21.31 1.79
N GLY A 45 -15.56 20.74 2.57
CA GLY A 45 -14.27 20.22 2.14
C GLY A 45 -13.21 21.29 2.00
N SER A 46 -11.95 20.86 2.02
CA SER A 46 -10.79 21.74 1.90
C SER A 46 -9.81 21.25 0.86
N CYS A 47 -9.05 22.18 0.25
CA CYS A 47 -8.01 21.82 -0.70
C CYS A 47 -6.75 21.32 0.02
N ILE A 48 -6.14 20.27 -0.52
CA ILE A 48 -4.82 19.80 -0.08
C ILE A 48 -3.76 20.53 -0.92
N LYS A 49 -3.17 21.58 -0.35
CA LYS A 49 -2.16 22.45 -1.02
C LYS A 49 -0.80 21.77 -1.14
N ASN A 50 -0.03 22.13 -2.18
CA ASN A 50 1.33 21.63 -2.46
C ASN A 50 1.41 20.11 -2.48
N ALA A 51 0.46 19.48 -3.17
CA ALA A 51 0.24 18.05 -3.12
C ALA A 51 0.00 17.44 -4.49
N PHE A 52 0.15 16.12 -4.55
CA PHE A 52 -0.12 15.30 -5.70
C PHE A 52 -0.55 13.90 -5.26
N GLY A 53 -1.30 13.20 -6.11
CA GLY A 53 -1.82 11.87 -5.82
C GLY A 53 -0.76 10.79 -6.02
N GLY A 54 -0.83 9.76 -5.20
CA GLY A 54 -0.15 8.50 -5.44
C GLY A 54 -0.72 7.77 -6.66
N ARG A 55 -0.28 6.53 -6.87
CA ARG A 55 -0.84 5.72 -7.94
C ARG A 55 -2.25 5.29 -7.59
N LEU A 56 -3.17 5.57 -8.50
CA LEU A 56 -4.51 5.03 -8.47
C LEU A 56 -4.49 3.57 -8.89
N PHE A 57 -5.46 2.83 -8.38
CA PHE A 57 -5.70 1.46 -8.77
C PHE A 57 -6.33 1.35 -10.16
N THR A 58 -6.32 0.14 -10.71
CA THR A 58 -7.04 -0.23 -11.94
C THR A 58 -8.46 -0.73 -11.68
N GLU A 59 -8.72 -1.30 -10.50
CA GLU A 59 -10.01 -1.85 -10.07
C GLU A 59 -10.31 -1.40 -8.64
N GLY A 60 -11.47 -0.78 -8.41
CA GLY A 60 -11.86 -0.28 -7.08
C GLY A 60 -12.47 -1.36 -6.21
N LEU A 61 -13.05 -0.96 -5.09
CA LEU A 61 -13.78 -1.89 -4.23
C LEU A 61 -15.21 -2.03 -4.71
N ASP A 62 -15.59 -3.24 -5.11
CA ASP A 62 -16.96 -3.67 -5.40
C ASP A 62 -17.40 -4.66 -4.30
N ILE A 63 -18.31 -4.24 -3.44
CA ILE A 63 -18.71 -4.99 -2.24
C ILE A 63 -19.82 -5.98 -2.57
N ASP A 64 -20.79 -5.55 -3.37
CA ASP A 64 -21.98 -6.33 -3.72
C ASP A 64 -21.75 -7.26 -4.93
N LYS A 65 -20.60 -7.11 -5.59
CA LYS A 65 -20.13 -7.89 -6.74
C LYS A 65 -21.01 -7.75 -7.97
N ASN A 66 -21.59 -6.57 -8.16
CA ASN A 66 -22.41 -6.27 -9.32
C ASN A 66 -21.58 -5.86 -10.57
N GLY A 67 -20.25 -5.73 -10.42
CA GLY A 67 -19.32 -5.31 -11.48
C GLY A 67 -19.12 -3.80 -11.58
N ILE A 68 -19.72 -3.02 -10.68
CA ILE A 68 -19.60 -1.57 -10.57
C ILE A 68 -18.76 -1.26 -9.33
N THR A 69 -17.82 -0.33 -9.46
CA THR A 69 -17.00 0.09 -8.31
C THR A 69 -17.85 0.90 -7.34
N ASP A 70 -17.84 0.52 -6.07
CA ASP A 70 -18.50 1.26 -5.00
C ASP A 70 -17.55 2.28 -4.35
N TYR A 71 -16.28 1.91 -4.14
CA TYR A 71 -15.31 2.77 -3.46
C TYR A 71 -13.95 2.84 -4.13
N ILE A 72 -13.30 3.98 -3.93
CA ILE A 72 -11.97 4.29 -4.45
C ILE A 72 -11.08 4.79 -3.30
N ALA A 73 -9.93 4.17 -3.07
CA ALA A 73 -8.88 4.73 -2.23
C ALA A 73 -7.69 5.28 -3.03
N LEU A 74 -7.09 6.36 -2.53
CA LEU A 74 -5.88 6.95 -3.06
C LEU A 74 -5.01 7.52 -1.95
N GLY A 75 -3.73 7.17 -1.95
CA GLY A 75 -2.72 7.85 -1.15
C GLY A 75 -2.33 9.19 -1.76
N TYR A 76 -1.86 10.15 -0.97
CA TYR A 76 -1.29 11.39 -1.52
C TYR A 76 0.04 11.77 -0.85
N SER A 77 0.76 12.65 -1.53
CA SER A 77 1.98 13.30 -1.05
C SER A 77 1.78 14.81 -0.99
N LYS A 78 2.19 15.44 0.11
CA LYS A 78 2.04 16.86 0.38
C LYS A 78 3.33 17.43 0.97
N LYS A 79 3.77 18.57 0.43
CA LYS A 79 4.89 19.32 1.00
C LYS A 79 4.42 20.11 2.21
N SER A 80 4.97 19.80 3.38
CA SER A 80 4.71 20.49 4.64
C SER A 80 6.02 21.05 5.21
N LYS A 81 6.20 22.37 5.11
CA LYS A 81 7.46 23.08 5.44
C LYS A 81 8.65 22.46 4.71
N ASN A 82 9.55 21.81 5.45
CA ASN A 82 10.77 21.16 4.94
C ASN A 82 10.67 19.63 4.87
N SER A 83 9.46 19.08 5.03
CA SER A 83 9.24 17.63 5.03
C SER A 83 8.08 17.26 4.12
N TRP A 84 8.12 16.03 3.62
CA TRP A 84 6.99 15.43 2.95
C TRP A 84 6.10 14.72 3.96
N LYS A 85 4.82 15.00 3.86
CA LYS A 85 3.74 14.30 4.55
C LYS A 85 2.79 13.73 3.51
N GLY A 86 1.82 12.95 3.94
CA GLY A 86 0.85 12.33 3.08
C GLY A 86 -0.46 12.12 3.80
N GLY A 87 -1.22 11.21 3.24
CA GLY A 87 -2.50 10.81 3.78
C GLY A 87 -3.28 9.95 2.81
N LEU A 88 -4.48 9.59 3.25
CA LEU A 88 -5.39 8.70 2.58
C LEU A 88 -6.68 9.43 2.23
N LEU A 89 -7.05 9.37 0.96
CA LEU A 89 -8.39 9.67 0.47
C LEU A 89 -9.14 8.37 0.24
N PHE A 90 -10.40 8.33 0.67
CA PHE A 90 -11.36 7.28 0.38
C PHE A 90 -12.62 7.90 -0.16
N ALA A 91 -13.11 7.39 -1.27
CA ALA A 91 -14.22 7.97 -1.99
C ALA A 91 -15.36 6.97 -2.14
N ASP A 92 -16.57 7.45 -1.88
CA ASP A 92 -17.81 6.77 -2.22
C ASP A 92 -18.23 7.21 -3.63
N VAL A 93 -18.26 6.26 -4.55
CA VAL A 93 -18.55 6.49 -5.97
C VAL A 93 -19.79 5.73 -6.44
N ARG A 94 -20.63 5.29 -5.50
CA ARG A 94 -21.86 4.53 -5.79
C ARG A 94 -22.94 5.34 -6.50
N ALA A 95 -22.90 6.67 -6.38
CA ALA A 95 -23.86 7.52 -7.07
C ALA A 95 -23.64 7.46 -8.59
N LEU A 96 -24.72 7.38 -9.36
CA LEU A 96 -24.65 7.30 -10.83
C LEU A 96 -24.02 8.56 -11.45
N ASP A 97 -24.29 9.72 -10.86
CA ASP A 97 -23.74 10.99 -11.30
C ASP A 97 -22.41 11.27 -10.56
N PRO A 98 -21.28 11.41 -11.28
CA PRO A 98 -19.99 11.71 -10.68
C PRO A 98 -19.93 12.99 -9.87
N ASP A 99 -20.85 13.95 -10.05
CA ASP A 99 -20.93 15.15 -9.21
C ASP A 99 -21.34 14.84 -7.77
N ASN A 100 -22.04 13.72 -7.55
CA ASN A 100 -22.45 13.25 -6.23
C ASN A 100 -21.43 12.32 -5.57
N TRP A 101 -20.29 12.05 -6.23
CA TRP A 101 -19.21 11.27 -5.59
C TRP A 101 -18.57 12.08 -4.46
N GLU A 102 -18.31 11.40 -3.34
CA GLU A 102 -17.75 12.04 -2.16
C GLU A 102 -16.33 11.55 -1.91
N PHE A 103 -15.39 12.48 -1.75
CA PHE A 103 -14.00 12.16 -1.43
C PHE A 103 -13.68 12.62 0.00
N ILE A 104 -13.39 11.65 0.85
CA ILE A 104 -13.20 11.82 2.28
C ILE A 104 -11.73 11.60 2.64
N HIS A 105 -11.22 12.44 3.51
CA HIS A 105 -9.89 12.34 4.09
C HIS A 105 -9.95 11.58 5.41
N TYR A 106 -9.22 10.46 5.50
CA TYR A 106 -9.27 9.54 6.65
C TYR A 106 -7.98 9.50 7.47
N LEU A 107 -6.82 9.60 6.81
CA LEU A 107 -5.52 9.67 7.49
C LEU A 107 -4.78 10.89 7.01
N SER A 108 -4.35 11.74 7.93
CA SER A 108 -3.62 12.96 7.65
C SER A 108 -2.25 12.96 8.33
N ASP A 109 -1.30 13.68 7.74
CA ASP A 109 0.02 13.95 8.33
C ASP A 109 0.90 12.72 8.66
N ILE A 110 0.56 11.57 8.08
CA ILE A 110 1.45 10.40 7.99
C ILE A 110 2.53 10.61 6.92
N ASN A 111 3.45 9.66 6.76
CA ASN A 111 4.40 9.68 5.66
C ASN A 111 3.68 9.54 4.29
N PRO A 112 4.26 10.06 3.19
CA PRO A 112 3.69 9.98 1.84
C PRO A 112 3.23 8.58 1.45
N ILE A 113 2.09 8.47 0.76
CA ILE A 113 1.65 7.23 0.13
C ILE A 113 1.71 7.42 -1.38
N THR A 114 2.63 6.72 -2.04
CA THR A 114 2.85 6.82 -3.49
C THR A 114 2.46 5.54 -4.24
N ALA A 115 2.56 4.39 -3.57
CA ALA A 115 2.12 3.12 -4.11
C ALA A 115 0.60 3.01 -4.17
N LYS A 116 0.11 2.11 -5.03
CA LYS A 116 -1.31 1.78 -5.10
C LYS A 116 -1.76 1.21 -3.75
N ILE A 117 -3.01 1.52 -3.40
CA ILE A 117 -3.73 0.90 -2.30
C ILE A 117 -4.49 -0.33 -2.82
N GLU A 118 -4.38 -1.46 -2.12
CA GLU A 118 -5.06 -2.69 -2.50
C GLU A 118 -6.13 -3.09 -1.48
N PHE A 119 -7.23 -3.66 -1.97
CA PHE A 119 -8.28 -4.22 -1.14
C PHE A 119 -8.27 -5.75 -1.21
N MET A 120 -8.50 -6.41 -0.08
CA MET A 120 -8.80 -7.83 -0.08
C MET A 120 -9.69 -8.22 1.09
N LYS A 121 -10.43 -9.32 0.92
CA LYS A 121 -11.05 -10.00 2.06
C LYS A 121 -9.99 -10.78 2.83
N CYS A 122 -9.95 -10.54 4.12
CA CYS A 122 -9.06 -11.18 5.08
C CYS A 122 -9.92 -11.77 6.20
N PHE A 123 -9.91 -13.09 6.36
CA PHE A 123 -10.80 -13.81 7.29
C PHE A 123 -12.28 -13.38 7.17
N GLY A 124 -12.73 -13.13 5.93
CA GLY A 124 -14.10 -12.74 5.61
C GLY A 124 -14.42 -11.24 5.75
N SER A 125 -13.56 -10.45 6.39
CA SER A 125 -13.73 -9.00 6.53
C SER A 125 -12.94 -8.25 5.46
N TRP A 126 -13.41 -7.08 5.04
CA TRP A 126 -12.69 -6.24 4.08
C TRP A 126 -11.55 -5.49 4.76
N TYR A 127 -10.42 -5.44 4.09
CA TYR A 127 -9.26 -4.67 4.51
C TYR A 127 -8.65 -3.93 3.32
N MET A 128 -7.97 -2.86 3.63
CA MET A 128 -7.23 -2.01 2.72
C MET A 128 -5.76 -1.96 3.15
N TYR A 129 -4.87 -2.17 2.19
CA TYR A 129 -3.43 -2.34 2.42
C TYR A 129 -2.63 -1.32 1.63
N PHE A 130 -1.66 -0.72 2.30
CA PHE A 130 -0.73 0.22 1.69
C PHE A 130 0.55 0.35 2.51
N GLY A 131 1.60 0.88 1.90
CA GLY A 131 2.82 1.26 2.60
C GLY A 131 3.15 2.72 2.33
N THR A 132 3.86 3.35 3.27
CA THR A 132 4.34 4.72 3.08
C THR A 132 5.75 4.74 2.49
N GLY A 133 6.02 5.81 1.76
CA GLY A 133 7.28 5.99 1.06
C GLY A 133 7.14 6.79 -0.21
N ARG A 134 8.23 7.44 -0.59
CA ARG A 134 8.38 8.05 -1.91
C ARG A 134 9.78 7.83 -2.47
N TRP A 135 9.87 7.78 -3.80
CA TRP A 135 11.14 7.57 -4.49
C TRP A 135 11.09 8.18 -5.89
N PHE A 136 11.19 9.51 -5.97
CA PHE A 136 11.25 10.23 -7.24
C PHE A 136 12.68 10.63 -7.63
N TYR A 137 13.58 10.74 -6.65
CA TYR A 137 15.00 11.07 -6.86
C TYR A 137 15.90 10.34 -5.87
N LYS A 138 17.20 10.25 -6.18
CA LYS A 138 18.16 9.39 -5.44
C LYS A 138 18.33 9.70 -3.95
N THR A 139 17.99 10.90 -3.51
CA THR A 139 18.13 11.34 -2.11
C THR A 139 16.77 11.72 -1.51
N ASP A 140 15.69 11.22 -2.10
CA ASP A 140 14.34 11.42 -1.58
C ASP A 140 14.24 10.86 -0.17
N GLU A 141 13.54 11.59 0.71
CA GLU A 141 13.34 11.19 2.10
C GLU A 141 14.63 10.92 2.91
N SER A 142 15.77 11.49 2.54
CA SER A 142 17.02 11.38 3.32
C SER A 142 16.92 11.97 4.75
N PHE A 143 15.87 12.75 5.04
CA PHE A 143 15.65 13.43 6.32
C PHE A 143 14.28 13.16 6.95
N ILE A 144 13.69 11.96 6.78
CA ILE A 144 12.43 11.67 7.52
C ILE A 144 12.71 11.46 9.01
N LYS A 145 11.91 12.13 9.85
CA LYS A 145 11.97 12.02 11.32
C LYS A 145 11.20 10.84 11.90
N GLU A 146 10.31 10.24 11.12
CA GLU A 146 9.41 9.13 11.46
C GLU A 146 9.69 7.91 10.57
N ASN A 147 9.48 6.71 11.10
CA ASN A 147 9.56 5.48 10.30
C ASN A 147 8.47 5.49 9.23
N ASN A 148 8.80 5.05 8.02
CA ASN A 148 7.76 4.57 7.12
C ASN A 148 7.07 3.35 7.73
N ALA A 149 5.89 3.00 7.24
CA ALA A 149 5.14 1.88 7.77
C ALA A 149 4.31 1.18 6.70
N LEU A 150 4.05 -0.10 6.96
CA LEU A 150 3.03 -0.90 6.29
C LEU A 150 1.75 -0.78 7.08
N TYR A 151 0.61 -0.73 6.41
CA TYR A 151 -0.71 -0.61 7.02
C TYR A 151 -1.65 -1.69 6.50
N GLY A 152 -2.49 -2.20 7.40
CA GLY A 152 -3.70 -2.94 7.08
C GLY A 152 -4.87 -2.31 7.82
N ILE A 153 -5.68 -1.55 7.10
CA ILE A 153 -6.84 -0.85 7.64
C ILE A 153 -8.07 -1.71 7.44
N LYS A 154 -8.76 -2.05 8.52
CA LYS A 154 -10.02 -2.78 8.46
C LYS A 154 -11.13 -1.85 7.97
N LEU A 155 -12.03 -2.41 7.17
CA LEU A 155 -13.25 -1.72 6.74
C LEU A 155 -14.46 -2.36 7.42
N ASP A 156 -15.29 -1.52 8.02
CA ASP A 156 -16.60 -1.91 8.54
C ASP A 156 -17.66 -1.63 7.48
N CYS A 157 -17.98 -2.69 6.72
CA CYS A 157 -18.89 -2.63 5.60
C CYS A 157 -20.26 -3.23 5.96
N SER A 158 -21.32 -2.51 5.59
CA SER A 158 -22.72 -2.93 5.66
C SER A 158 -23.39 -2.75 4.30
N HIS A 159 -24.68 -3.09 4.19
CA HIS A 159 -25.46 -2.77 2.99
C HIS A 159 -25.51 -1.27 2.68
N TYR A 160 -25.36 -0.41 3.70
CA TYR A 160 -25.42 1.05 3.54
C TYR A 160 -24.07 1.66 3.13
N GLY A 161 -22.98 0.92 3.25
CA GLY A 161 -21.65 1.36 2.82
C GLY A 161 -20.52 0.87 3.72
N CYS A 162 -19.29 1.32 3.42
CA CYS A 162 -18.09 1.02 4.19
C CYS A 162 -17.54 2.26 4.89
N LEU A 163 -17.07 2.06 6.12
CA LEU A 163 -16.24 3.01 6.84
C LEU A 163 -14.86 2.40 7.09
N LEU A 164 -13.82 3.22 7.09
CA LEU A 164 -12.48 2.81 7.50
C LEU A 164 -12.33 2.92 9.01
N ASP A 165 -11.76 1.88 9.61
CA ASP A 165 -11.45 1.84 11.04
C ASP A 165 -10.03 2.42 11.27
N THR A 166 -9.90 3.74 11.23
CA THR A 166 -8.61 4.43 11.41
C THR A 166 -8.25 4.70 12.87
N ASP A 167 -9.23 4.66 13.77
CA ASP A 167 -9.03 4.99 15.19
C ASP A 167 -8.38 3.85 15.97
N THR A 168 -8.46 2.63 15.46
CA THR A 168 -7.92 1.43 16.11
C THR A 168 -6.57 0.98 15.55
N ILE A 169 -5.87 1.83 14.78
CA ILE A 169 -4.57 1.48 14.20
C ILE A 169 -3.54 1.28 15.32
N GLU A 170 -3.17 0.03 15.55
CA GLU A 170 -2.17 -0.37 16.54
C GLU A 170 -0.90 -0.93 15.87
N ASN A 171 0.21 -0.98 16.60
CA ASN A 171 1.35 -1.77 16.14
C ASN A 171 0.95 -3.25 16.09
N SER A 172 1.41 -3.98 15.07
CA SER A 172 1.05 -5.39 14.85
C SER A 172 1.21 -6.26 16.11
N GLU A 173 2.25 -5.97 16.92
CA GLU A 173 2.66 -6.75 18.09
C GLU A 173 1.58 -6.79 19.18
N TYR A 174 0.66 -5.83 19.16
CA TYR A 174 -0.43 -5.70 20.14
C TYR A 174 -1.77 -6.21 19.61
N ILE A 175 -1.89 -6.58 18.33
CA ILE A 175 -3.17 -6.98 17.73
C ILE A 175 -3.68 -8.28 18.35
N CYS A 176 -2.81 -9.27 18.53
CA CYS A 176 -3.18 -10.58 19.08
C CYS A 176 -3.26 -10.61 20.61
N GLN A 177 -2.87 -9.52 21.28
CA GLN A 177 -2.86 -9.40 22.75
C GLN A 177 -4.13 -8.72 23.30
N GLY A 178 -4.95 -8.11 22.45
CA GLY A 178 -6.12 -7.34 22.85
C GLY A 178 -7.42 -8.14 22.97
N GLU A 179 -8.31 -7.70 23.87
CA GLU A 179 -9.68 -8.26 24.00
C GLU A 179 -10.58 -7.91 22.79
N THR A 180 -10.29 -6.79 22.11
CA THR A 180 -10.97 -6.38 20.87
C THR A 180 -10.16 -6.80 19.64
N LEU A 181 -10.63 -7.87 18.99
CA LEU A 181 -9.87 -8.61 17.97
C LEU A 181 -9.94 -8.02 16.57
N LYS A 182 -10.78 -7.01 16.34
CA LYS A 182 -11.02 -6.43 15.02
C LYS A 182 -10.41 -5.03 14.95
N LYS A 183 -9.09 -4.97 14.80
CA LYS A 183 -8.35 -3.70 14.72
C LYS A 183 -7.66 -3.54 13.38
N SER A 184 -7.41 -2.30 13.03
CA SER A 184 -6.41 -1.95 12.02
C SER A 184 -5.00 -2.07 12.59
N TRP A 185 -4.01 -2.24 11.74
CA TRP A 185 -2.63 -2.44 12.17
C TRP A 185 -1.62 -1.65 11.34
N LYS A 186 -0.45 -1.40 11.95
CA LYS A 186 0.75 -0.91 11.27
C LYS A 186 2.00 -1.68 11.67
N VAL A 187 2.95 -1.77 10.74
CA VAL A 187 4.31 -2.31 10.96
C VAL A 187 5.30 -1.22 10.60
N LEU A 188 6.15 -0.80 11.55
CA LEU A 188 7.18 0.21 11.30
C LEU A 188 8.34 -0.38 10.50
N LEU A 189 8.77 0.35 9.48
CA LEU A 189 9.91 0.02 8.63
C LEU A 189 11.20 0.60 9.20
N GLU A 190 12.35 0.10 8.74
CA GLU A 190 13.67 0.51 9.23
C GLU A 190 13.98 1.97 8.89
N LYS A 191 14.38 2.75 9.90
CA LYS A 191 14.53 4.21 9.77
C LYS A 191 15.96 4.67 9.46
N ASN A 192 16.96 4.10 10.13
CA ASN A 192 18.34 4.57 10.05
C ASN A 192 19.29 3.41 9.72
N PRO A 193 19.14 2.77 8.55
CA PRO A 193 20.06 1.71 8.14
C PRO A 193 21.46 2.28 7.85
N GLU A 194 22.51 1.55 8.21
CA GLU A 194 23.88 1.95 7.92
C GLU A 194 24.17 1.89 6.41
N GLY A 195 24.55 3.02 5.79
CA GLY A 195 24.87 3.11 4.36
C GLY A 195 23.67 3.16 3.41
N TYR A 196 22.44 3.22 3.96
CA TYR A 196 21.20 3.33 3.19
C TYR A 196 20.31 4.46 3.73
N PHE A 197 19.35 4.87 2.92
CA PHE A 197 18.26 5.76 3.31
C PHE A 197 17.12 4.97 3.96
N PRO A 198 16.20 5.63 4.71
CA PRO A 198 15.10 4.96 5.38
C PRO A 198 14.33 4.02 4.45
N GLU A 199 13.99 2.85 4.98
CA GLU A 199 13.18 1.85 4.28
C GLU A 199 11.80 2.42 3.95
N ARG A 200 11.26 2.04 2.80
CA ARG A 200 10.02 2.58 2.27
C ARG A 200 9.33 1.64 1.30
N VAL A 201 8.06 1.92 1.01
CA VAL A 201 7.28 1.17 0.01
C VAL A 201 6.98 2.05 -1.18
N ILE A 202 7.44 1.60 -2.34
CA ILE A 202 7.12 2.16 -3.66
C ILE A 202 6.43 1.13 -4.57
N THR A 203 6.27 -0.09 -4.07
CA THR A 203 5.71 -1.24 -4.78
C THR A 203 4.27 -1.44 -4.33
N ASP A 204 3.39 -1.74 -5.28
CA ASP A 204 2.00 -2.06 -4.94
C ASP A 204 1.92 -3.34 -4.08
N PRO A 205 1.08 -3.39 -3.03
CA PRO A 205 0.89 -4.60 -2.25
C PRO A 205 0.40 -5.76 -3.15
N SER A 206 0.72 -6.99 -2.77
CA SER A 206 0.27 -8.18 -3.50
C SER A 206 -0.71 -8.96 -2.62
N ILE A 207 -1.98 -8.94 -3.02
CA ILE A 207 -3.05 -9.65 -2.33
C ILE A 207 -2.99 -11.16 -2.63
N THR A 208 -3.43 -11.98 -1.68
CA THR A 208 -3.51 -13.44 -1.84
C THR A 208 -4.87 -13.97 -1.41
N ASN A 209 -5.21 -15.18 -1.83
CA ASN A 209 -6.40 -15.90 -1.38
C ASN A 209 -6.15 -16.77 -0.12
N ARG A 210 -5.04 -16.55 0.60
CA ARG A 210 -4.62 -17.36 1.76
C ARG A 210 -4.56 -16.58 3.07
N ASN A 211 -5.33 -15.50 3.18
CA ASN A 211 -5.29 -14.59 4.34
C ASN A 211 -3.86 -14.05 4.62
N THR A 212 -3.12 -13.80 3.55
CA THR A 212 -1.77 -13.24 3.59
C THR A 212 -1.69 -12.04 2.67
N ILE A 213 -1.03 -10.99 3.14
CA ILE A 213 -0.67 -9.82 2.34
C ILE A 213 0.84 -9.80 2.17
N ILE A 214 1.28 -9.44 0.97
CA ILE A 214 2.70 -9.36 0.64
C ILE A 214 3.04 -7.91 0.31
N PHE A 215 4.09 -7.39 0.94
CA PHE A 215 4.66 -6.08 0.61
C PHE A 215 6.09 -6.25 0.12
N VAL A 216 6.51 -5.33 -0.73
CA VAL A 216 7.91 -5.21 -1.15
C VAL A 216 8.39 -3.83 -0.80
N SER A 217 9.36 -3.78 0.12
CA SER A 217 9.98 -2.55 0.58
C SER A 217 11.38 -2.43 0.02
N THR A 218 11.91 -1.22 0.08
CA THR A 218 13.27 -0.93 -0.37
C THR A 218 13.96 0.07 0.54
N GLU A 219 15.27 -0.11 0.67
CA GLU A 219 16.20 0.85 1.26
C GLU A 219 17.10 1.38 0.17
N PRO A 220 16.86 2.62 -0.28
CA PRO A 220 17.70 3.20 -1.31
C PRO A 220 19.09 3.57 -0.78
N THR A 221 20.04 3.78 -1.68
CA THR A 221 21.38 4.30 -1.33
C THR A 221 21.90 5.23 -2.41
N GLU A 222 22.79 6.13 -2.01
CA GLU A 222 23.53 6.98 -2.95
C GLU A 222 24.64 6.21 -3.69
N ASN A 223 25.02 5.02 -3.19
CA ASN A 223 26.04 4.19 -3.81
C ASN A 223 25.56 3.62 -5.16
N ILE A 224 26.18 4.08 -6.24
CA ILE A 224 25.83 3.65 -7.61
C ILE A 224 26.12 2.15 -7.86
N CYS A 225 27.06 1.56 -7.13
CA CYS A 225 27.42 0.15 -7.24
C CYS A 225 26.38 -0.77 -6.58
N GLU A 226 25.42 -0.20 -5.85
CA GLU A 226 24.35 -0.94 -5.17
C GLU A 226 23.05 -1.01 -5.99
N PHE A 227 23.09 -0.71 -7.29
CA PHE A 227 21.92 -0.71 -8.18
C PHE A 227 20.75 0.13 -7.64
N GLY A 228 21.06 1.18 -6.88
CA GLY A 228 20.11 2.11 -6.28
C GLY A 228 19.69 1.75 -4.85
N GLY A 229 19.97 0.55 -4.35
CA GLY A 229 19.58 0.15 -2.99
C GLY A 229 19.43 -1.35 -2.78
N ARG A 230 18.68 -1.72 -1.76
CA ARG A 230 18.30 -3.10 -1.46
C ARG A 230 16.80 -3.24 -1.25
N THR A 231 16.29 -4.45 -1.42
CA THR A 231 14.87 -4.81 -1.39
C THR A 231 14.65 -5.98 -0.45
N ARG A 232 13.53 -6.01 0.25
CA ARG A 232 13.05 -7.21 0.94
C ARG A 232 11.56 -7.40 0.77
N VAL A 233 11.10 -8.62 1.00
CA VAL A 233 9.69 -8.99 0.94
C VAL A 233 9.16 -9.24 2.33
N TRP A 234 7.99 -8.68 2.61
CA TRP A 234 7.23 -8.92 3.80
C TRP A 234 6.08 -9.85 3.45
N ALA A 235 5.90 -10.91 4.22
CA ALA A 235 4.74 -11.79 4.10
C ALA A 235 4.06 -11.82 5.46
N LEU A 236 2.88 -11.19 5.51
CA LEU A 236 2.22 -10.88 6.77
C LEU A 236 0.84 -11.52 6.83
N ASN A 237 0.43 -11.83 8.05
CA ASN A 237 -0.97 -12.11 8.33
C ASN A 237 -1.79 -10.88 7.98
N CYS A 238 -2.76 -11.04 7.09
CA CYS A 238 -3.50 -9.90 6.55
C CYS A 238 -4.33 -9.16 7.62
N ALA A 239 -4.71 -9.80 8.72
CA ALA A 239 -5.55 -9.21 9.76
C ALA A 239 -4.74 -8.57 10.89
N THR A 240 -3.49 -8.99 11.09
CA THR A 240 -2.69 -8.60 12.25
C THR A 240 -1.39 -7.88 11.90
N GLY A 241 -0.89 -8.04 10.67
CA GLY A 241 0.44 -7.54 10.29
C GLY A 241 1.59 -8.34 10.87
N GLU A 242 1.31 -9.46 11.56
CA GLU A 242 2.33 -10.32 12.15
C GLU A 242 2.91 -11.37 11.19
N ALA A 243 3.97 -12.04 11.64
CA ALA A 243 4.60 -13.11 10.89
C ALA A 243 3.61 -14.26 10.62
N LEU A 244 3.74 -14.93 9.47
CA LEU A 244 2.85 -16.04 9.09
C LEU A 244 2.92 -17.22 10.06
N ALA A 245 4.06 -17.39 10.72
CA ALA A 245 4.30 -18.44 11.71
C ALA A 245 3.85 -18.08 13.13
N GLU A 246 3.52 -16.81 13.37
CA GLU A 246 3.08 -16.37 14.69
C GLU A 246 1.65 -16.84 14.97
N GLU A 247 1.46 -17.42 16.16
CA GLU A 247 0.18 -17.96 16.55
C GLU A 247 -0.73 -16.84 17.07
N CYS A 248 -1.75 -16.53 16.28
CA CYS A 248 -2.87 -15.69 16.68
C CYS A 248 -4.14 -16.54 16.60
N PRO A 249 -4.66 -17.10 17.72
CA PRO A 249 -5.75 -18.08 17.69
C PRO A 249 -6.99 -17.65 16.90
N GLN A 250 -7.23 -16.34 16.82
CA GLN A 250 -8.38 -15.76 16.14
C GLN A 250 -8.15 -15.54 14.64
N TYR A 251 -6.89 -15.48 14.22
CA TYR A 251 -6.47 -15.32 12.83
C TYR A 251 -5.46 -16.40 12.42
N PRO A 252 -5.83 -17.69 12.50
CA PRO A 252 -4.91 -18.77 12.23
C PRO A 252 -4.55 -18.83 10.74
N ILE A 253 -3.25 -18.81 10.44
CA ILE A 253 -2.74 -19.03 9.09
C ILE A 253 -2.27 -20.47 8.94
N LYS A 254 -2.75 -21.13 7.89
CA LYS A 254 -2.22 -22.43 7.48
C LYS A 254 -0.94 -22.20 6.70
N ARG A 255 0.01 -23.12 6.84
CA ARG A 255 1.27 -23.10 6.08
C ARG A 255 1.01 -22.87 4.59
N ILE A 256 1.66 -21.86 4.02
CA ILE A 256 1.50 -21.47 2.62
C ILE A 256 2.69 -22.00 1.82
N ASN A 257 2.39 -22.90 0.87
CA ASN A 257 3.36 -23.36 -0.12
C ASN A 257 3.17 -22.56 -1.41
N GLY A 258 4.08 -21.64 -1.63
CA GLY A 258 4.08 -20.78 -2.81
C GLY A 258 5.33 -19.91 -2.83
N LYS A 259 5.51 -19.23 -3.95
CA LYS A 259 6.64 -18.33 -4.17
C LYS A 259 6.22 -16.96 -4.67
N VAL A 260 7.02 -15.97 -4.32
CA VAL A 260 6.93 -14.60 -4.81
C VAL A 260 8.05 -14.39 -5.81
N LEU A 261 7.73 -13.85 -6.98
CA LEU A 261 8.69 -13.44 -8.00
C LEU A 261 8.78 -11.91 -8.04
N ILE A 262 10.01 -11.40 -7.94
CA ILE A 262 10.29 -9.97 -8.00
C ILE A 262 11.47 -9.75 -8.93
N GLN A 263 11.28 -8.84 -9.89
CA GLN A 263 12.37 -8.31 -10.68
C GLN A 263 13.04 -7.16 -9.91
N LEU A 264 14.36 -7.09 -9.92
CA LEU A 264 15.10 -5.99 -9.31
C LEU A 264 15.79 -5.13 -10.38
N SER A 265 16.20 -3.92 -10.01
CA SER A 265 16.91 -2.98 -10.89
C SER A 265 18.22 -3.52 -11.46
N GLY A 266 18.79 -4.59 -10.86
CA GLY A 266 19.95 -5.32 -11.40
C GLY A 266 19.63 -6.18 -12.63
N GLY A 267 18.35 -6.31 -13.00
CA GLY A 267 17.88 -7.17 -14.10
C GLY A 267 17.64 -8.63 -13.69
N ASP A 268 17.93 -8.98 -12.45
CA ASP A 268 17.68 -10.30 -11.88
C ASP A 268 16.23 -10.46 -11.41
N VAL A 269 15.73 -11.69 -11.53
CA VAL A 269 14.44 -12.11 -10.95
C VAL A 269 14.75 -12.96 -9.72
N ARG A 270 14.23 -12.54 -8.57
CA ARG A 270 14.36 -13.25 -7.29
C ARG A 270 13.12 -14.05 -7.00
N GLU A 271 13.33 -15.28 -6.56
CA GLU A 271 12.28 -16.15 -6.04
C GLU A 271 12.36 -16.22 -4.52
N ILE A 272 11.23 -16.02 -3.85
CA ILE A 272 11.14 -16.07 -2.39
C ILE A 272 10.04 -17.05 -2.04
N TYR A 273 10.39 -18.13 -1.36
CA TYR A 273 9.43 -19.14 -0.95
C TYR A 273 8.76 -18.71 0.36
N LEU A 274 7.43 -18.63 0.37
CA LEU A 274 6.69 -18.22 1.56
C LEU A 274 6.84 -19.22 2.71
N LYS A 275 7.13 -20.49 2.42
CA LYS A 275 7.42 -21.51 3.44
C LYS A 275 8.60 -21.13 4.33
N ASP A 276 9.57 -20.37 3.80
CA ASP A 276 10.77 -19.93 4.52
C ASP A 276 10.46 -18.75 5.45
N LEU A 277 9.42 -17.97 5.12
CA LEU A 277 8.86 -16.89 5.95
C LEU A 277 7.74 -17.38 6.89
N SER A 278 7.32 -18.64 6.74
CA SER A 278 6.28 -19.27 7.55
C SER A 278 6.86 -20.21 8.60
N TYR A 279 8.14 -20.07 8.95
CA TYR A 279 8.79 -20.88 9.96
C TYR A 279 9.37 -20.03 11.10
N ARG A 280 9.38 -20.58 12.31
CA ARG A 280 10.03 -19.97 13.48
C ARG A 280 11.49 -20.38 13.52
N ASN A 281 12.40 -19.42 13.43
CA ASN A 281 13.79 -19.68 13.80
C ASN A 281 13.87 -19.73 15.34
N ILE A 282 14.48 -20.78 15.90
CA ILE A 282 14.61 -20.94 17.36
C ILE A 282 15.48 -19.83 17.94
N ASP A 283 16.47 -19.35 17.18
CA ASP A 283 17.45 -18.37 17.63
C ASP A 283 17.08 -16.91 17.28
N GLU A 284 16.32 -16.70 16.19
CA GLU A 284 15.98 -15.37 15.66
C GLU A 284 14.49 -15.01 15.78
N GLY A 285 13.66 -15.92 16.30
CA GLY A 285 12.22 -15.72 16.42
C GLY A 285 11.45 -15.92 15.12
N PHE A 286 10.28 -15.28 15.01
CA PHE A 286 9.44 -15.35 13.81
C PHE A 286 9.86 -14.24 12.83
N SER A 287 10.26 -14.62 11.61
CA SER A 287 10.56 -13.61 10.60
C SER A 287 9.30 -13.16 9.87
N ARG A 288 9.11 -11.83 9.79
CA ARG A 288 8.08 -11.17 8.98
C ARG A 288 8.51 -10.95 7.53
N TYR A 289 9.81 -11.06 7.25
CA TYR A 289 10.39 -10.62 6.00
C TYR A 289 11.57 -11.47 5.52
N SER A 290 11.87 -11.39 4.23
CA SER A 290 13.04 -12.04 3.62
C SER A 290 14.34 -11.32 3.97
N ASN A 291 15.46 -12.02 3.77
CA ASN A 291 16.76 -11.36 3.69
C ASN A 291 16.77 -10.26 2.61
N TRP A 292 17.68 -9.30 2.78
CA TRP A 292 17.91 -8.24 1.81
C TRP A 292 18.43 -8.79 0.48
N MET A 293 17.91 -8.25 -0.61
CA MET A 293 18.34 -8.53 -1.98
C MET A 293 18.81 -7.22 -2.62
N LYS A 294 19.88 -7.29 -3.40
CA LYS A 294 20.48 -6.11 -4.02
C LYS A 294 19.62 -5.58 -5.17
N GLY A 295 19.38 -4.27 -5.22
CA GLY A 295 18.55 -3.59 -6.21
C GLY A 295 17.23 -3.05 -5.65
N ILE A 296 16.60 -2.17 -6.41
CA ILE A 296 15.30 -1.52 -6.14
C ILE A 296 14.20 -2.32 -6.85
N PRO A 297 13.01 -2.49 -6.26
CA PRO A 297 11.91 -3.22 -6.88
C PRO A 297 11.16 -2.32 -7.88
N PRO A 298 10.41 -2.91 -8.83
CA PRO A 298 9.49 -2.15 -9.67
C PRO A 298 8.38 -1.55 -8.82
N SER A 299 7.72 -0.56 -9.37
CA SER A 299 6.57 0.04 -8.69
C SER A 299 5.34 -0.89 -8.70
N ARG A 300 5.22 -1.81 -9.66
CA ARG A 300 4.09 -2.75 -9.77
C ARG A 300 4.20 -3.90 -8.77
N ARG A 301 3.05 -4.44 -8.35
CA ARG A 301 2.95 -5.55 -7.39
C ARG A 301 3.82 -6.76 -7.78
N ALA A 302 4.40 -7.40 -6.77
CA ALA A 302 5.07 -8.67 -6.93
C ALA A 302 4.09 -9.77 -7.32
N LYS A 303 4.61 -10.81 -8.00
CA LYS A 303 3.78 -11.91 -8.47
C LYS A 303 3.85 -13.06 -7.49
N PHE A 304 2.71 -13.46 -6.94
CA PHE A 304 2.58 -14.60 -6.04
C PHE A 304 2.02 -15.81 -6.78
N PHE A 305 2.67 -16.96 -6.59
CA PHE A 305 2.28 -18.24 -7.18
C PHE A 305 2.09 -19.28 -6.08
N LEU A 306 0.96 -19.98 -6.11
CA LEU A 306 0.72 -21.14 -5.26
C LEU A 306 1.28 -22.40 -5.90
N ASP A 307 2.02 -23.20 -5.14
CA ASP A 307 2.61 -24.46 -5.62
C ASP A 307 1.53 -25.52 -5.93
N GLU A 308 0.31 -25.36 -5.41
CA GLU A 308 -0.82 -26.26 -5.62
C GLU A 308 -1.41 -26.15 -7.04
N ASN A 309 -1.12 -25.07 -7.77
CA ASN A 309 -1.59 -24.88 -9.13
C ASN A 309 -0.67 -25.61 -10.12
N LYS A 310 -1.04 -26.85 -10.48
CA LYS A 310 -0.57 -27.55 -11.70
C LYS A 310 -1.03 -26.86 -13.01
N LEU A 311 -1.43 -25.59 -12.95
CA LEU A 311 -1.94 -24.85 -14.09
C LEU A 311 -0.76 -24.32 -14.91
N LYS A 312 -0.72 -24.72 -16.19
CA LYS A 312 0.24 -24.28 -17.21
C LYS A 312 -0.12 -22.87 -17.70
N THR A 313 -0.27 -21.90 -16.82
CA THR A 313 -0.47 -20.51 -17.20
C THR A 313 0.90 -19.84 -17.29
N GLY A 314 1.30 -19.43 -18.49
CA GLY A 314 2.46 -18.56 -18.69
C GLY A 314 2.05 -17.10 -18.55
N GLU A 315 2.79 -16.33 -17.77
CA GLU A 315 2.62 -14.88 -17.70
C GLU A 315 3.96 -14.23 -18.05
N PHE A 316 3.94 -13.18 -18.87
CA PHE A 316 5.15 -12.42 -19.18
C PHE A 316 5.61 -11.67 -17.92
N LEU A 317 6.69 -12.16 -17.31
CA LEU A 317 7.32 -11.52 -16.16
C LEU A 317 8.10 -10.25 -16.55
N LEU A 318 8.58 -10.22 -17.79
CA LEU A 318 9.47 -9.17 -18.28
C LEU A 318 9.41 -9.06 -19.81
N TRP A 319 9.21 -7.84 -20.27
CA TRP A 319 9.37 -7.45 -21.66
C TRP A 319 10.41 -6.33 -21.71
N PHE A 320 11.53 -6.57 -22.36
CA PHE A 320 12.51 -5.53 -22.68
C PHE A 320 12.35 -5.14 -24.15
N GLU A 321 11.92 -3.92 -24.41
CA GLU A 321 12.08 -3.33 -25.74
C GLU A 321 13.55 -2.90 -25.92
N ARG A 322 14.09 -3.19 -27.11
CA ARG A 322 15.46 -2.82 -27.50
C ARG A 322 15.48 -1.48 -28.20
#